data_AF-A0AAE4ENN5-F1
#
_entry.id   AF-A0AAE4ENN5-F1
#
_cell.length_a   1.000
_cell.length_b   1.000
_cell.length_c   1.000
_cell.angle_alpha   90.00
_cell.angle_beta   90.00
_cell.angle_gamma   90.00
#
_symmetry.space_group_name_H-M   'P 1'
#
loop_
_entity.id
_entity.type
_entity.pdbx_description
1 polymer ?
#
loop_
_entity_poly.entity_id
_entity_poly.type
_entity_poly.pdbx_seq_one_letter_code
_entity_poly.pdbx_strand_id
1 'polypeptide(L)'
;MARNSRSPVTGKHRVARRTKIAMGAIGLAIAVGALAVAVSTGRTGEASADPADPSFFIDITKVPAGSNVNAALKQKGAKGSFTVDCGTNADGSHHNPDNFIAQPGIKNGAQHLHDYVGNVTTDADSSLKSLLAGDTTCKNGDQSAYFWPVIRVDREDEATNKGKNEKAKQQQQGKTGDVQQDKSGQDAKDAQDQNQRERRGQGGGRTGLSAQQQGDQNDGQQQQDRQQRRQQNNQQQDDQQQDQNNDQQDRNGQQQNKNQQNQQNKNQQQNQNQQDQNKDQGQQEELGGPQGANEEVGDNDGEIIEPESATLKFIGGGAQNVVAMPLGLKILYGDAKQSTNGPKNARPSWTCTGFEDRLTDKYPICPQGSKVERIHAFPNCWDGKNTDSADHRSHIVFADQQGKCPQGFKNVPQLQVTLVYDVPQDVQQNKQYKVDAFAQEEHNPRSDHDDFANVMSKQIMGRLVNCINSGKVCAE
;
A
#
# COMPACT_ATOMS: atom_id res chain seq x y z
N MET A 1 -41.98 30.47 -43.83
CA MET A 1 -42.71 29.81 -44.94
C MET A 1 -41.88 28.60 -45.37
N ALA A 2 -42.17 27.39 -44.92
CA ALA A 2 -43.20 26.44 -45.38
C ALA A 2 -42.87 25.72 -46.73
N ARG A 3 -42.36 24.48 -46.57
CA ARG A 3 -42.70 23.18 -47.23
C ARG A 3 -42.50 22.90 -48.75
N ASN A 4 -41.83 21.75 -48.97
CA ASN A 4 -42.11 20.62 -49.91
C ASN A 4 -41.93 20.84 -51.44
N SER A 5 -41.51 19.89 -52.29
CA SER A 5 -41.41 18.41 -52.21
C SER A 5 -40.80 17.81 -53.51
N ARG A 6 -40.30 16.56 -53.41
CA ARG A 6 -40.26 15.42 -54.39
C ARG A 6 -39.11 15.21 -55.40
N SER A 7 -38.39 14.09 -55.17
CA SER A 7 -37.67 13.17 -56.09
C SER A 7 -38.66 12.34 -56.97
N PRO A 8 -38.33 11.25 -57.74
CA PRO A 8 -37.05 10.52 -57.97
C PRO A 8 -36.78 9.99 -59.42
N VAL A 9 -35.60 9.42 -59.71
CA VAL A 9 -35.42 8.38 -60.76
C VAL A 9 -34.40 7.31 -60.33
N THR A 10 -34.79 6.07 -60.59
CA THR A 10 -34.24 4.74 -60.30
C THR A 10 -33.18 4.23 -61.28
N GLY A 11 -32.31 3.30 -60.86
CA GLY A 11 -31.55 2.39 -61.73
C GLY A 11 -31.05 1.13 -60.99
N LYS A 12 -31.70 -0.01 -61.24
CA LYS A 12 -31.40 -1.38 -60.73
C LYS A 12 -30.60 -2.16 -61.78
N HIS A 13 -29.65 -3.02 -61.39
CA HIS A 13 -29.27 -4.29 -62.07
C HIS A 13 -28.31 -5.08 -61.16
N ARG A 14 -28.21 -6.42 -61.13
CA ARG A 14 -29.12 -7.57 -61.31
C ARG A 14 -28.32 -8.76 -60.72
N VAL A 15 -28.99 -9.66 -60.00
CA VAL A 15 -28.42 -10.89 -59.42
C VAL A 15 -28.21 -11.97 -60.50
N ALA A 16 -27.18 -12.81 -60.37
CA ALA A 16 -27.14 -14.14 -61.00
C ALA A 16 -26.52 -15.19 -60.04
N ARG A 17 -27.07 -16.41 -60.09
CA ARG A 17 -26.91 -17.54 -59.15
C ARG A 17 -25.86 -18.56 -59.59
N ARG A 18 -25.23 -19.19 -58.57
CA ARG A 18 -24.86 -20.62 -58.36
C ARG A 18 -24.45 -21.52 -59.54
N THR A 19 -23.31 -22.22 -59.36
CA THR A 19 -23.13 -23.64 -59.74
C THR A 19 -22.23 -24.35 -58.72
N LYS A 20 -22.58 -25.59 -58.35
CA LYS A 20 -21.80 -26.52 -57.50
C LYS A 20 -21.20 -27.65 -58.35
N ILE A 21 -20.21 -28.33 -57.75
CA ILE A 21 -19.72 -29.72 -57.93
C ILE A 21 -18.57 -29.93 -58.93
N ALA A 22 -17.39 -30.34 -58.43
CA ALA A 22 -16.80 -31.68 -58.65
C ALA A 22 -15.51 -31.89 -57.84
N MET A 23 -15.37 -33.12 -57.32
CA MET A 23 -14.25 -33.62 -56.53
C MET A 23 -13.01 -33.85 -57.38
N GLY A 24 -11.83 -33.68 -56.77
CA GLY A 24 -10.55 -34.16 -57.28
C GLY A 24 -9.58 -34.37 -56.11
N ALA A 25 -9.47 -35.62 -55.66
CA ALA A 25 -8.46 -36.03 -54.71
C ALA A 25 -7.12 -36.19 -55.44
N ILE A 26 -6.10 -35.43 -55.03
CA ILE A 26 -4.70 -35.75 -55.27
C ILE A 26 -4.01 -35.63 -53.92
N GLY A 27 -3.69 -36.79 -53.35
CA GLY A 27 -2.82 -36.88 -52.19
C GLY A 27 -1.38 -36.56 -52.60
N LEU A 28 -0.77 -35.61 -51.90
CA LEU A 28 0.68 -35.50 -51.82
C LEU A 28 1.04 -35.45 -50.34
N ALA A 29 1.64 -36.54 -49.86
CA ALA A 29 2.15 -36.65 -48.51
C ALA A 29 3.35 -35.71 -48.34
N ILE A 30 3.17 -34.63 -47.58
CA ILE A 30 4.26 -33.87 -46.98
C ILE A 30 4.13 -34.06 -45.48
N ALA A 31 5.17 -34.62 -44.88
CA ALA A 31 5.28 -34.86 -43.45
C ALA A 31 5.18 -33.52 -42.70
N VAL A 32 4.01 -33.24 -42.13
CA VAL A 32 3.80 -32.14 -41.20
C VAL A 32 4.25 -32.64 -39.83
N GLY A 33 5.42 -32.19 -39.38
CA GLY A 33 5.70 -32.11 -37.95
C GLY A 33 4.69 -31.13 -37.36
N ALA A 34 3.58 -31.66 -36.83
CA ALA A 34 2.59 -30.86 -36.15
C ALA A 34 3.18 -30.40 -34.81
N LEU A 35 3.80 -29.22 -34.78
CA LEU A 35 3.66 -28.39 -33.59
C LEU A 35 2.18 -28.05 -33.50
N ALA A 36 1.47 -28.73 -32.61
CA ALA A 36 0.15 -28.29 -32.19
C ALA A 36 0.34 -26.95 -31.48
N VAL A 37 0.28 -25.85 -32.23
CA VAL A 37 -0.08 -24.57 -31.65
C VAL A 37 -1.55 -24.73 -31.26
N ALA A 38 -1.77 -25.11 -30.01
CA ALA A 38 -3.08 -25.02 -29.40
C ALA A 38 -3.44 -23.53 -29.39
N VAL A 39 -4.12 -23.08 -30.43
CA VAL A 39 -4.86 -21.82 -30.36
C VAL A 39 -6.05 -22.14 -29.47
N SER A 40 -5.84 -22.06 -28.15
CA SER A 40 -6.94 -22.03 -27.20
C SER A 40 -7.66 -20.71 -27.44
N THR A 41 -8.63 -20.73 -28.36
CA THR A 41 -9.71 -19.74 -28.32
C THR A 41 -10.37 -19.94 -26.96
N GLY A 42 -9.96 -19.13 -25.99
CA GLY A 42 -10.58 -19.09 -24.67
C GLY A 42 -12.08 -18.94 -24.88
N ARG A 43 -12.84 -19.93 -24.42
CA ARG A 43 -14.28 -19.77 -24.29
C ARG A 43 -14.48 -18.68 -23.24
N THR A 44 -15.17 -17.60 -23.61
CA THR A 44 -15.84 -16.72 -22.67
C THR A 44 -16.84 -17.57 -21.89
N GLY A 45 -16.44 -18.04 -20.72
CA GLY A 45 -17.23 -18.95 -19.90
C GLY A 45 -16.55 -19.11 -18.55
N GLU A 46 -17.15 -18.44 -17.56
CA GLU A 46 -16.80 -18.44 -16.14
C GLU A 46 -15.49 -17.71 -15.81
N ALA A 47 -15.59 -16.39 -15.65
CA ALA A 47 -14.70 -15.69 -14.72
C ALA A 47 -14.93 -16.35 -13.35
N SER A 48 -13.88 -16.99 -12.82
CA SER A 48 -13.90 -17.53 -11.46
C SER A 48 -13.67 -16.36 -10.53
N ALA A 49 -14.61 -16.10 -9.64
CA ALA A 49 -14.41 -15.27 -8.47
C ALA A 49 -13.24 -15.84 -7.66
N ASP A 50 -12.12 -15.12 -7.54
CA ASP A 50 -11.05 -15.53 -6.64
C ASP A 50 -11.30 -14.89 -5.25
N PRO A 51 -11.64 -15.69 -4.23
CA PRO A 51 -11.85 -15.17 -2.88
C PRO A 51 -10.53 -14.69 -2.29
N ALA A 52 -10.58 -13.71 -1.38
CA ALA A 52 -9.40 -13.31 -0.62
C ALA A 52 -8.83 -14.49 0.19
N ASP A 53 -7.49 -14.56 0.32
CA ASP A 53 -6.83 -15.62 1.07
C ASP A 53 -7.40 -15.68 2.52
N PRO A 54 -7.90 -16.85 3.00
CA PRO A 54 -8.46 -16.98 4.34
C PRO A 54 -7.52 -16.57 5.48
N SER A 55 -6.21 -16.51 5.26
CA SER A 55 -5.19 -16.05 6.21
C SER A 55 -5.16 -14.53 6.39
N PHE A 56 -5.78 -13.78 5.47
CA PHE A 56 -5.99 -12.34 5.57
C PHE A 56 -7.07 -11.95 6.58
N PHE A 57 -7.76 -12.93 7.19
CA PHE A 57 -8.80 -12.67 8.19
C PHE A 57 -8.30 -12.90 9.61
N ILE A 58 -8.80 -12.10 10.54
CA ILE A 58 -8.47 -12.22 11.97
C ILE A 58 -9.68 -11.88 12.84
N ASP A 59 -9.89 -12.65 13.89
CA ASP A 59 -10.80 -12.24 14.98
C ASP A 59 -10.22 -11.00 15.68
N ILE A 60 -10.95 -9.90 15.67
CA ILE A 60 -10.47 -8.61 16.20
C ILE A 60 -10.06 -8.69 17.67
N THR A 61 -10.65 -9.62 18.44
CA THR A 61 -10.32 -9.82 19.85
C THR A 61 -8.91 -10.38 20.05
N LYS A 62 -8.32 -10.99 19.01
CA LYS A 62 -6.94 -11.50 19.00
C LYS A 62 -5.90 -10.43 18.64
N VAL A 63 -6.34 -9.29 18.12
CA VAL A 63 -5.46 -8.14 17.85
C VAL A 63 -5.11 -7.50 19.20
N PRO A 64 -3.82 -7.22 19.50
CA PRO A 64 -3.44 -6.56 20.75
C PRO A 64 -4.12 -5.20 20.92
N ALA A 65 -4.64 -4.96 22.13
CA ALA A 65 -5.15 -3.65 22.53
C ALA A 65 -4.07 -2.56 22.44
N GLY A 66 -4.46 -1.34 22.09
CA GLY A 66 -3.55 -0.19 22.04
C GLY A 66 -2.67 -0.13 20.79
N SER A 67 -2.88 -0.97 19.78
CA SER A 67 -2.16 -0.89 18.51
C SER A 67 -2.54 0.35 17.68
N ASN A 68 -3.67 1.00 17.99
CA ASN A 68 -4.07 2.24 17.33
C ASN A 68 -3.28 3.44 17.87
N VAL A 69 -2.16 3.77 17.21
CA VAL A 69 -1.33 4.93 17.56
C VAL A 69 -2.07 6.27 17.45
N ASN A 70 -3.08 6.37 16.57
CA ASN A 70 -3.84 7.60 16.37
C ASN A 70 -4.78 7.89 17.55
N ALA A 71 -5.31 6.84 18.19
CA ALA A 71 -6.08 6.98 19.43
C ALA A 71 -5.25 7.67 20.53
N ALA A 72 -3.97 7.29 20.66
CA ALA A 72 -3.05 7.92 21.60
C ALA A 72 -2.71 9.38 21.23
N LEU A 73 -2.49 9.69 19.94
CA LEU A 73 -2.20 11.04 19.48
C LEU A 73 -3.37 12.01 19.73
N LYS A 74 -4.61 11.57 19.53
CA LYS A 74 -5.82 12.32 19.84
C LYS A 74 -5.91 12.73 21.32
N GLN A 75 -5.34 11.92 22.22
CA GLN A 75 -5.29 12.25 23.64
C GLN A 75 -4.21 13.28 24.01
N LYS A 76 -3.16 13.44 23.20
CA LYS A 76 -2.04 14.35 23.47
C LYS A 76 -2.22 15.75 22.87
N GLY A 77 -2.80 15.83 21.67
CA GLY A 77 -2.94 17.08 20.92
C GLY A 77 -4.12 17.95 21.31
N ALA A 78 -4.40 18.93 20.44
CA ALA A 78 -5.56 19.79 20.50
C ALA A 78 -6.84 18.95 20.64
N LYS A 79 -7.73 19.38 21.55
CA LYS A 79 -9.01 18.70 21.80
C LYS A 79 -10.09 19.04 20.79
N GLY A 80 -9.86 20.07 19.98
CA GLY A 80 -10.80 20.49 18.96
C GLY A 80 -10.81 19.55 17.76
N SER A 81 -11.95 19.48 17.10
CA SER A 81 -12.15 18.70 15.89
C SER A 81 -13.20 19.33 15.01
N PHE A 82 -13.09 19.11 13.70
CA PHE A 82 -14.04 19.60 12.72
C PHE A 82 -14.46 18.44 11.81
N THR A 83 -15.75 18.11 11.78
CA THR A 83 -16.29 17.07 10.90
C THR A 83 -16.96 17.70 9.69
N VAL A 84 -16.75 17.13 8.51
CA VAL A 84 -17.46 17.50 7.28
C VAL A 84 -18.43 16.37 6.93
N ASP A 85 -19.69 16.73 6.66
CA ASP A 85 -20.70 15.78 6.18
C ASP A 85 -20.82 15.82 4.66
N CYS A 86 -20.32 14.77 4.00
CA CYS A 86 -20.40 14.57 2.55
C CYS A 86 -21.19 13.33 2.13
N GLY A 87 -21.90 12.69 3.08
CA GLY A 87 -22.60 11.42 2.85
C GLY A 87 -21.67 10.22 2.64
N THR A 88 -22.23 9.15 2.08
CA THR A 88 -21.59 7.83 1.92
C THR A 88 -21.47 7.38 0.46
N ASN A 89 -21.82 8.25 -0.50
CA ASN A 89 -22.07 7.86 -1.90
C ASN A 89 -23.28 6.91 -2.07
N ALA A 90 -24.35 7.13 -1.29
CA ALA A 90 -25.47 6.18 -1.16
C ALA A 90 -26.32 5.89 -2.39
N ASP A 91 -26.27 6.77 -3.38
CA ASP A 91 -26.90 6.54 -4.67
C ASP A 91 -25.98 5.82 -5.65
N GLY A 92 -24.74 5.50 -5.22
CA GLY A 92 -23.68 4.96 -6.07
C GLY A 92 -23.37 5.89 -7.25
N SER A 93 -23.64 7.19 -7.12
CA SER A 93 -23.57 8.12 -8.26
C SER A 93 -22.15 8.37 -8.74
N HIS A 94 -21.15 8.10 -7.89
CA HIS A 94 -19.76 8.36 -8.25
C HIS A 94 -18.78 7.30 -7.73
N HIS A 95 -18.54 6.29 -8.56
CA HIS A 95 -17.39 5.40 -8.45
C HIS A 95 -16.77 5.22 -9.84
N ASN A 96 -15.43 5.18 -9.88
CA ASN A 96 -14.67 4.89 -11.09
C ASN A 96 -13.31 4.29 -10.72
N PRO A 97 -12.61 3.67 -11.68
CA PRO A 97 -11.28 3.12 -11.46
C PRO A 97 -10.17 4.10 -11.86
N ASP A 98 -10.45 5.40 -11.86
CA ASP A 98 -9.44 6.43 -12.10
C ASP A 98 -8.68 6.77 -10.82
N ASN A 99 -7.50 7.37 -10.97
CA ASN A 99 -6.80 8.01 -9.86
C ASN A 99 -5.97 9.20 -10.35
N PHE A 100 -6.57 10.39 -10.34
CA PHE A 100 -5.93 11.64 -10.78
C PHE A 100 -4.81 12.16 -9.86
N ILE A 101 -4.64 11.56 -8.69
CA ILE A 101 -3.52 11.87 -7.79
C ILE A 101 -2.32 11.01 -8.20
N ALA A 102 -2.47 9.68 -8.16
CA ALA A 102 -1.37 8.74 -8.39
C ALA A 102 -1.04 8.51 -9.87
N GLN A 103 -2.02 8.64 -10.78
CA GLN A 103 -1.88 8.41 -12.22
C GLN A 103 -2.69 9.43 -13.05
N PRO A 104 -2.34 10.74 -12.97
CA PRO A 104 -3.08 11.78 -13.69
C PRO A 104 -3.10 11.56 -15.20
N GLY A 105 -4.29 11.66 -15.81
CA GLY A 105 -4.54 11.50 -17.25
C GLY A 105 -4.60 10.06 -17.73
N ILE A 106 -4.44 9.07 -16.85
CA ILE A 106 -4.56 7.65 -17.18
C ILE A 106 -5.94 7.16 -16.77
N LYS A 107 -6.82 6.98 -17.76
CA LYS A 107 -8.12 6.34 -17.56
C LYS A 107 -7.95 4.91 -17.04
N ASN A 108 -8.76 4.57 -16.06
CA ASN A 108 -8.75 3.30 -15.34
C ASN A 108 -7.38 2.98 -14.71
N GLY A 109 -6.59 4.02 -14.40
CA GLY A 109 -5.23 3.88 -13.88
C GLY A 109 -5.14 3.20 -12.51
N ALA A 110 -6.23 3.19 -11.74
CA ALA A 110 -6.32 2.45 -10.49
C ALA A 110 -6.51 0.94 -10.71
N GLN A 111 -7.17 0.53 -11.80
CA GLN A 111 -7.54 -0.87 -12.07
C GLN A 111 -8.43 -1.54 -11.02
N HIS A 112 -9.00 -0.75 -10.10
CA HIS A 112 -9.96 -1.16 -9.08
C HIS A 112 -10.88 0.04 -8.79
N LEU A 113 -12.09 -0.19 -8.29
CA LEU A 113 -13.03 0.92 -8.08
C LEU A 113 -12.75 1.66 -6.77
N HIS A 114 -12.88 2.98 -6.83
CA HIS A 114 -13.03 3.81 -5.64
C HIS A 114 -14.46 4.31 -5.49
N ASP A 115 -14.93 4.40 -4.24
CA ASP A 115 -16.05 5.25 -3.88
C ASP A 115 -15.56 6.68 -3.68
N TYR A 116 -16.33 7.66 -4.17
CA TYR A 116 -16.04 9.08 -4.01
C TYR A 116 -17.11 9.77 -3.16
N VAL A 117 -16.67 10.66 -2.27
CA VAL A 117 -17.53 11.68 -1.66
C VAL A 117 -16.90 13.06 -1.79
N GLY A 118 -17.72 14.10 -1.68
CA GLY A 118 -17.34 15.47 -1.95
C GLY A 118 -17.45 15.76 -3.44
N ASN A 119 -16.33 16.01 -4.12
CA ASN A 119 -16.34 16.42 -5.52
C ASN A 119 -16.91 15.36 -6.47
N VAL A 120 -18.05 15.66 -7.10
CA VAL A 120 -18.78 14.74 -7.98
C VAL A 120 -18.26 14.70 -9.43
N THR A 121 -17.18 15.43 -9.73
CA THR A 121 -16.61 15.55 -11.08
C THR A 121 -15.26 14.88 -11.24
N THR A 122 -14.83 14.15 -10.21
CA THR A 122 -13.52 13.49 -10.14
C THR A 122 -13.40 12.35 -11.16
N ASP A 123 -12.36 12.38 -11.97
CA ASP A 123 -12.01 11.41 -13.02
C ASP A 123 -10.51 11.49 -13.33
N ALA A 124 -10.00 10.68 -14.26
CA ALA A 124 -8.58 10.66 -14.62
C ALA A 124 -8.02 12.03 -15.06
N ASP A 125 -8.84 12.89 -15.66
CA ASP A 125 -8.44 14.19 -16.22
C ASP A 125 -8.56 15.33 -15.21
N SER A 126 -8.97 15.02 -13.98
CA SER A 126 -9.22 16.01 -12.95
C SER A 126 -7.99 16.83 -12.58
N SER A 127 -8.19 18.14 -12.52
CA SER A 127 -7.20 19.16 -12.16
C SER A 127 -7.76 20.04 -11.06
N LEU A 128 -6.92 20.80 -10.35
CA LEU A 128 -7.41 21.76 -9.36
C LEU A 128 -8.46 22.72 -9.96
N LYS A 129 -8.30 23.10 -11.24
CA LYS A 129 -9.25 23.97 -11.93
C LYS A 129 -10.60 23.29 -12.17
N SER A 130 -10.62 22.03 -12.59
CA SER A 130 -11.89 21.30 -12.80
C SER A 130 -12.58 21.04 -11.47
N LEU A 131 -11.83 20.63 -10.44
CA LEU A 131 -12.39 20.37 -9.11
C LEU A 131 -13.00 21.63 -8.48
N LEU A 132 -12.35 22.80 -8.60
CA LEU A 132 -12.91 24.08 -8.16
C LEU A 132 -14.20 24.49 -8.90
N ALA A 133 -14.41 23.96 -10.11
CA ALA A 133 -15.61 24.22 -10.89
C ALA A 133 -16.70 23.16 -10.69
N GLY A 134 -16.37 22.03 -10.05
CA GLY A 134 -17.26 20.91 -9.82
C GLY A 134 -18.24 21.15 -8.67
N ASP A 135 -19.39 20.47 -8.73
CA ASP A 135 -20.33 20.39 -7.62
C ASP A 135 -19.79 19.46 -6.51
N THR A 136 -20.47 19.44 -5.37
CA THR A 136 -20.06 18.61 -4.23
C THR A 136 -21.26 18.00 -3.50
N THR A 137 -21.06 16.81 -2.92
CA THR A 137 -21.99 16.19 -1.96
C THR A 137 -21.87 16.78 -0.55
N CYS A 138 -20.80 17.52 -0.24
CA CYS A 138 -20.56 18.08 1.08
C CYS A 138 -21.54 19.20 1.43
N LYS A 139 -22.23 19.09 2.57
CA LYS A 139 -23.27 20.04 3.02
C LYS A 139 -22.75 21.47 3.21
N ASN A 140 -21.49 21.62 3.57
CA ASN A 140 -20.85 22.91 3.80
C ASN A 140 -20.24 23.54 2.53
N GLY A 141 -20.40 22.90 1.37
CA GLY A 141 -19.86 23.34 0.08
C GLY A 141 -18.36 23.05 -0.10
N ASP A 142 -17.78 22.15 0.68
CA ASP A 142 -16.41 21.67 0.45
C ASP A 142 -16.31 20.92 -0.89
N GLN A 143 -15.52 21.43 -1.82
CA GLN A 143 -15.29 20.82 -3.14
C GLN A 143 -14.15 19.80 -3.16
N SER A 144 -13.61 19.42 -1.98
CA SER A 144 -12.54 18.44 -1.88
C SER A 144 -13.00 17.06 -2.38
N ALA A 145 -12.05 16.26 -2.86
CA ALA A 145 -12.29 14.86 -3.22
C ALA A 145 -11.74 13.96 -2.11
N TYR A 146 -12.56 13.03 -1.64
CA TYR A 146 -12.22 11.98 -0.68
C TYR A 146 -12.60 10.64 -1.30
N PHE A 147 -11.68 9.70 -1.40
CA PHE A 147 -11.98 8.44 -2.08
C PHE A 147 -11.12 7.27 -1.66
N TRP A 148 -11.78 6.12 -1.53
CA TRP A 148 -11.22 4.88 -1.00
C TRP A 148 -11.67 3.70 -1.87
N PRO A 149 -10.90 2.59 -1.92
CA PRO A 149 -11.31 1.41 -2.66
C PRO A 149 -12.57 0.82 -2.03
N VAL A 150 -13.47 0.33 -2.89
CA VAL A 150 -14.73 -0.29 -2.48
C VAL A 150 -14.48 -1.63 -1.77
N ILE A 151 -15.46 -2.10 -1.01
CA ILE A 151 -15.48 -3.46 -0.46
C ILE A 151 -16.48 -4.28 -1.26
N ARG A 152 -16.11 -5.52 -1.60
CA ARG A 152 -17.01 -6.49 -2.22
C ARG A 152 -17.31 -7.65 -1.30
N VAL A 153 -18.50 -8.21 -1.48
CA VAL A 153 -18.90 -9.47 -0.87
C VAL A 153 -19.14 -10.50 -1.97
N ASP A 154 -18.50 -11.64 -1.82
CA ASP A 154 -18.66 -12.79 -2.69
C ASP A 154 -19.40 -13.90 -1.93
N ARG A 155 -20.69 -14.08 -2.26
CA ARG A 155 -21.53 -15.12 -1.66
C ARG A 155 -21.55 -16.41 -2.47
N GLU A 156 -20.67 -16.61 -3.45
CA GLU A 156 -20.69 -17.85 -4.24
C GLU A 156 -20.63 -19.10 -3.34
N ASP A 157 -21.63 -19.97 -3.49
CA ASP A 157 -21.97 -21.04 -2.56
C ASP A 157 -20.76 -21.95 -2.24
N GLU A 158 -20.51 -22.23 -0.96
CA GLU A 158 -19.46 -23.16 -0.50
C GLU A 158 -19.51 -24.55 -1.17
N ALA A 159 -20.68 -24.96 -1.66
CA ALA A 159 -20.88 -26.21 -2.40
C ALA A 159 -20.11 -26.22 -3.74
N THR A 160 -20.03 -25.06 -4.40
CA THR A 160 -19.34 -24.86 -5.68
C THR A 160 -17.82 -24.88 -5.47
N ASN A 161 -17.35 -24.30 -4.36
CA ASN A 161 -15.93 -24.24 -4.00
C ASN A 161 -15.33 -25.60 -3.57
N LYS A 162 -16.09 -26.47 -2.88
CA LYS A 162 -15.65 -27.85 -2.60
C LYS A 162 -15.51 -28.68 -3.88
N GLY A 163 -16.47 -28.55 -4.81
CA GLY A 163 -16.42 -29.26 -6.09
C GLY A 163 -15.31 -28.78 -7.04
N LYS A 164 -14.98 -27.48 -7.02
CA LYS A 164 -13.87 -26.91 -7.81
C LYS A 164 -12.50 -27.27 -7.22
N ASN A 165 -12.32 -27.22 -5.90
CA ASN A 165 -11.06 -27.60 -5.24
C ASN A 165 -10.74 -29.10 -5.35
N GLU A 166 -11.76 -29.97 -5.32
CA GLU A 166 -11.55 -31.41 -5.56
C GLU A 166 -11.15 -31.70 -7.02
N LYS A 167 -11.73 -30.99 -7.99
CA LYS A 167 -11.33 -31.09 -9.40
C LYS A 167 -9.92 -30.54 -9.65
N ALA A 168 -9.53 -29.45 -9.01
CA ALA A 168 -8.18 -28.89 -9.08
C ALA A 168 -7.13 -29.82 -8.46
N LYS A 169 -7.44 -30.46 -7.31
CA LYS A 169 -6.59 -31.50 -6.70
C LYS A 169 -6.47 -32.76 -7.58
N GLN A 170 -7.54 -33.18 -8.24
CA GLN A 170 -7.50 -34.32 -9.16
C GLN A 170 -6.72 -34.01 -10.46
N GLN A 171 -6.77 -32.76 -10.95
CA GLN A 171 -5.96 -32.34 -12.11
C GLN A 171 -4.47 -32.18 -11.77
N GLN A 172 -4.11 -31.86 -10.52
CA GLN A 172 -2.71 -31.88 -10.05
C GLN A 172 -2.18 -33.30 -9.81
N GLN A 173 -3.02 -34.26 -9.38
CA GLN A 173 -2.64 -35.67 -9.26
C GLN A 173 -2.53 -36.40 -10.60
N GLY A 174 -3.17 -35.90 -11.66
CA GLY A 174 -3.06 -36.43 -13.03
C GLY A 174 -1.76 -36.06 -13.77
N LYS A 175 -0.91 -35.20 -13.21
CA LYS A 175 0.36 -34.74 -13.83
C LYS A 175 1.62 -35.43 -13.29
N THR A 176 1.48 -36.42 -12.39
CA THR A 176 2.58 -37.32 -12.02
C THR A 176 2.37 -38.69 -12.65
N GLY A 177 2.40 -38.72 -13.98
CA GLY A 177 2.55 -39.95 -14.76
C GLY A 177 3.71 -39.73 -15.72
N ASP A 178 4.77 -40.53 -15.53
CA ASP A 178 5.99 -40.63 -16.35
C ASP A 178 7.25 -40.06 -15.70
N VAL A 179 7.75 -40.77 -14.68
CA VAL A 179 9.20 -40.86 -14.45
C VAL A 179 9.59 -42.33 -14.55
N GLN A 180 10.26 -42.65 -15.65
CA GLN A 180 10.85 -43.95 -15.94
C GLN A 180 11.94 -44.26 -14.90
N GLN A 181 11.90 -45.48 -14.37
CA GLN A 181 12.92 -46.03 -13.47
C GLN A 181 14.31 -45.98 -14.13
N ASP A 182 15.30 -45.46 -13.42
CA ASP A 182 16.67 -45.92 -13.57
C ASP A 182 17.29 -46.24 -12.20
N LYS A 183 18.01 -47.36 -12.15
CA LYS A 183 18.51 -48.03 -10.95
C LYS A 183 19.99 -47.71 -10.78
N SER A 184 20.36 -47.12 -9.65
CA SER A 184 21.59 -47.48 -8.94
C SER A 184 21.56 -46.89 -7.54
N GLY A 185 21.38 -47.76 -6.54
CA GLY A 185 21.68 -47.42 -5.17
C GLY A 185 23.19 -47.45 -4.96
N GLN A 186 23.72 -46.37 -4.38
CA GLN A 186 24.83 -46.43 -3.42
C GLN A 186 25.08 -45.03 -2.85
N ASP A 187 25.33 -45.03 -1.55
CA ASP A 187 26.08 -44.02 -0.80
C ASP A 187 25.32 -42.80 -0.26
N ALA A 188 24.31 -43.10 0.55
CA ALA A 188 24.02 -42.30 1.74
C ALA A 188 25.02 -42.67 2.85
N LYS A 189 26.17 -41.99 2.87
CA LYS A 189 27.10 -41.87 4.02
C LYS A 189 28.13 -40.81 3.67
N ASP A 190 27.94 -39.58 4.16
CA ASP A 190 29.00 -38.75 4.74
C ASP A 190 28.44 -37.36 5.14
N ALA A 191 28.97 -36.86 6.26
CA ALA A 191 28.80 -35.53 6.85
C ALA A 191 27.60 -35.28 7.80
N GLN A 192 27.48 -36.14 8.82
CA GLN A 192 27.17 -35.68 10.18
C GLN A 192 28.36 -36.03 11.08
N ASP A 193 29.28 -35.10 11.31
CA ASP A 193 30.11 -35.12 12.51
C ASP A 193 30.84 -33.79 12.76
N GLN A 194 31.09 -33.53 14.05
CA GLN A 194 31.86 -32.42 14.66
C GLN A 194 31.06 -31.12 14.92
N ASN A 195 30.96 -30.55 16.13
CA ASN A 195 31.73 -30.78 17.35
C ASN A 195 31.00 -30.15 18.55
N GLN A 196 30.73 -30.91 19.61
CA GLN A 196 30.55 -30.37 20.95
C GLN A 196 31.32 -31.23 21.96
N ARG A 197 32.16 -30.55 22.73
CA ARG A 197 32.77 -30.89 24.03
C ARG A 197 34.18 -31.46 24.00
N GLU A 198 35.15 -30.57 24.24
CA GLU A 198 36.18 -30.82 25.23
C GLU A 198 36.31 -29.60 26.17
N ARG A 199 35.86 -29.80 27.42
CA ARG A 199 36.21 -29.01 28.60
C ARG A 199 36.99 -29.94 29.53
N ARG A 200 38.04 -29.39 30.14
CA ARG A 200 38.94 -29.94 31.20
C ARG A 200 40.10 -30.75 30.62
N GLY A 201 41.36 -30.45 30.95
CA GLY A 201 41.92 -29.43 31.83
C GLY A 201 43.43 -29.63 31.93
N GLN A 202 44.17 -28.57 32.26
CA GLN A 202 45.52 -28.69 32.77
C GLN A 202 45.77 -27.57 33.77
N GLY A 203 46.12 -27.99 35.00
CA GLY A 203 46.78 -27.16 35.98
C GLY A 203 47.90 -28.00 36.62
N GLY A 204 49.06 -27.38 36.86
CA GLY A 204 50.07 -27.93 37.76
C GLY A 204 51.52 -27.59 37.42
N GLY A 205 52.05 -26.51 38.00
CA GLY A 205 53.49 -26.21 38.07
C GLY A 205 53.77 -25.00 38.98
N ARG A 206 54.01 -25.25 40.28
CA ARG A 206 54.46 -24.31 41.34
C ARG A 206 55.82 -23.70 40.98
N THR A 207 56.19 -22.47 41.36
CA THR A 207 56.63 -21.97 42.69
C THR A 207 56.77 -20.43 42.61
N GLY A 208 56.62 -19.56 43.62
CA GLY A 208 56.38 -19.62 45.06
C GLY A 208 56.44 -18.18 45.64
N LEU A 209 55.95 -18.00 46.89
CA LEU A 209 56.18 -16.88 47.83
C LEU A 209 55.63 -15.49 47.41
N SER A 210 55.01 -14.62 48.22
CA SER A 210 54.48 -14.60 49.59
C SER A 210 53.78 -13.22 49.76
N ALA A 211 52.66 -13.18 50.48
CA ALA A 211 52.07 -12.06 51.26
C ALA A 211 52.09 -10.61 50.74
N GLN A 212 50.89 -10.03 50.59
CA GLN A 212 50.64 -8.61 50.87
C GLN A 212 50.54 -8.40 52.39
N GLN A 213 51.20 -7.37 52.93
CA GLN A 213 50.62 -6.54 54.00
C GLN A 213 51.38 -5.21 54.15
N GLN A 214 50.57 -4.14 54.13
CA GLN A 214 50.69 -2.89 54.88
C GLN A 214 51.84 -1.91 54.62
N GLY A 215 51.45 -0.63 54.60
CA GLY A 215 52.15 0.37 55.40
C GLY A 215 52.78 1.51 54.62
N ASP A 216 52.00 2.56 54.49
CA ASP A 216 52.38 3.97 54.63
C ASP A 216 53.67 4.54 54.01
N GLN A 217 53.42 5.57 53.21
CA GLN A 217 54.08 6.87 53.26
C GLN A 217 55.59 6.86 53.09
N ASN A 218 56.02 7.12 51.85
CA ASN A 218 56.95 8.21 51.71
C ASN A 218 56.90 8.87 50.31
N ASP A 219 57.26 10.14 50.34
CA ASP A 219 57.97 10.85 49.30
C ASP A 219 57.18 11.70 48.30
N GLY A 220 57.24 13.00 48.58
CA GLY A 220 57.10 14.11 47.63
C GLY A 220 58.04 14.07 46.42
N GLN A 221 58.74 12.94 46.17
CA GLN A 221 59.34 12.61 44.88
C GLN A 221 58.30 12.07 43.87
N GLN A 222 57.13 11.56 44.31
CA GLN A 222 56.06 11.14 43.40
C GLN A 222 55.34 12.30 42.69
N GLN A 223 55.48 13.55 43.15
CA GLN A 223 54.79 14.69 42.52
C GLN A 223 55.48 15.18 41.24
N GLN A 224 56.81 15.10 41.15
CA GLN A 224 57.56 15.47 39.94
C GLN A 224 57.41 14.42 38.84
N ASP A 225 57.44 13.12 39.19
CA ASP A 225 57.16 12.02 38.26
C ASP A 225 55.70 12.03 37.75
N ARG A 226 54.73 12.43 38.57
CA ARG A 226 53.33 12.61 38.13
C ARG A 226 53.16 13.78 37.17
N GLN A 227 53.95 14.85 37.30
CA GLN A 227 53.89 15.98 36.37
C GLN A 227 54.52 15.63 35.01
N GLN A 228 55.63 14.90 34.99
CA GLN A 228 56.23 14.43 33.73
C GLN A 228 55.36 13.37 33.03
N ARG A 229 54.78 12.41 33.77
CA ARG A 229 53.80 11.47 33.20
C ARG A 229 52.53 12.14 32.71
N ARG A 230 52.07 13.23 33.34
CA ARG A 230 50.93 14.02 32.84
C ARG A 230 51.25 14.75 31.54
N GLN A 231 52.46 15.29 31.38
CA GLN A 231 52.86 15.93 30.13
C GLN A 231 53.02 14.92 28.99
N GLN A 232 53.60 13.74 29.25
CA GLN A 232 53.69 12.65 28.26
C GLN A 232 52.32 12.06 27.91
N ASN A 233 51.41 11.92 28.88
CA ASN A 233 50.04 11.48 28.61
C ASN A 233 49.23 12.51 27.84
N ASN A 234 49.47 13.82 28.04
CA ASN A 234 48.82 14.86 27.24
C ASN A 234 49.33 14.87 25.80
N GLN A 235 50.64 14.70 25.56
CA GLN A 235 51.17 14.53 24.20
C GLN A 235 50.63 13.27 23.50
N GLN A 236 50.57 12.14 24.21
CA GLN A 236 49.95 10.92 23.64
C GLN A 236 48.44 11.06 23.40
N GLN A 237 47.72 11.88 24.18
CA GLN A 237 46.31 12.17 23.93
C GLN A 237 46.11 13.12 22.74
N ASP A 238 47.00 14.08 22.53
CA ASP A 238 46.96 14.98 21.38
C ASP A 238 47.31 14.23 20.08
N ASP A 239 48.29 13.33 20.11
CA ASP A 239 48.63 12.45 18.98
C ASP A 239 47.48 11.47 18.68
N GLN A 240 46.86 10.87 19.71
CA GLN A 240 45.67 10.02 19.53
C GLN A 240 44.45 10.80 19.02
N GLN A 241 44.29 12.08 19.37
CA GLN A 241 43.23 12.92 18.82
C GLN A 241 43.49 13.31 17.36
N GLN A 242 44.76 13.53 16.96
CA GLN A 242 45.10 13.75 15.56
C GLN A 242 44.89 12.50 14.72
N ASP A 243 45.27 11.32 15.22
CA ASP A 243 45.02 10.04 14.53
C ASP A 243 43.51 9.74 14.42
N GLN A 244 42.73 10.02 15.48
CA GLN A 244 41.26 9.88 15.42
C GLN A 244 40.60 10.88 14.46
N ASN A 245 41.13 12.10 14.34
CA ASN A 245 40.61 13.09 13.40
C ASN A 245 40.96 12.73 11.95
N ASN A 246 42.15 12.18 11.70
CA ASN A 246 42.54 11.66 10.38
C ASN A 246 41.70 10.42 10.00
N ASP A 247 41.48 9.49 10.94
CA ASP A 247 40.59 8.35 10.75
C ASP A 247 39.13 8.77 10.48
N GLN A 248 38.65 9.85 11.14
CA GLN A 248 37.32 10.40 10.86
C GLN A 248 37.23 11.07 9.49
N GLN A 249 38.30 11.76 9.04
CA GLN A 249 38.35 12.34 7.69
C GLN A 249 38.40 11.25 6.62
N ASP A 250 39.16 10.18 6.83
CA ASP A 250 39.21 9.03 5.93
C ASP A 250 37.88 8.27 5.89
N ARG A 251 37.21 8.09 7.04
CA ARG A 251 35.85 7.52 7.09
C ARG A 251 34.84 8.41 6.38
N ASN A 252 34.90 9.73 6.55
CA ASN A 252 34.01 10.66 5.85
C ASN A 252 34.27 10.67 4.33
N GLY A 253 35.53 10.58 3.90
CA GLY A 253 35.90 10.44 2.50
C GLY A 253 35.41 9.13 1.89
N GLN A 254 35.54 8.01 2.61
CA GLN A 254 34.99 6.72 2.20
C GLN A 254 33.45 6.70 2.18
N GLN A 255 32.79 7.41 3.09
CA GLN A 255 31.33 7.50 3.16
C GLN A 255 30.77 8.42 2.06
N GLN A 256 31.48 9.49 1.70
CA GLN A 256 31.16 10.31 0.53
C GLN A 256 31.34 9.53 -0.78
N ASN A 257 32.41 8.74 -0.92
CA ASN A 257 32.61 7.87 -2.08
C ASN A 257 31.55 6.76 -2.16
N LYS A 258 31.15 6.16 -1.02
CA LYS A 258 30.02 5.20 -0.97
C LYS A 258 28.68 5.86 -1.31
N ASN A 259 28.46 7.11 -0.91
CA ASN A 259 27.24 7.85 -1.25
C ASN A 259 27.20 8.24 -2.74
N GLN A 260 28.34 8.60 -3.34
CA GLN A 260 28.44 8.84 -4.78
C GLN A 260 28.29 7.55 -5.59
N GLN A 261 28.88 6.44 -5.16
CA GLN A 261 28.67 5.12 -5.78
C GLN A 261 27.22 4.65 -5.61
N ASN A 262 26.57 4.90 -4.47
CA ASN A 262 25.15 4.59 -4.27
C ASN A 262 24.24 5.49 -5.11
N GLN A 263 24.60 6.76 -5.37
CA GLN A 263 23.86 7.62 -6.29
C GLN A 263 24.06 7.19 -7.75
N GLN A 264 25.27 6.78 -8.14
CA GLN A 264 25.53 6.23 -9.48
C GLN A 264 24.84 4.88 -9.68
N ASN A 265 24.81 4.00 -8.68
CA ASN A 265 24.06 2.74 -8.71
C ASN A 265 22.55 2.97 -8.69
N LYS A 266 22.03 3.99 -8.00
CA LYS A 266 20.62 4.40 -8.08
C LYS A 266 20.25 4.98 -9.44
N ASN A 267 21.12 5.76 -10.07
CA ASN A 267 20.90 6.29 -11.41
C ASN A 267 21.01 5.17 -12.48
N GLN A 268 21.86 4.16 -12.26
CA GLN A 268 21.93 2.97 -13.12
C GLN A 268 20.72 2.04 -12.91
N GLN A 269 20.23 1.86 -11.68
CA GLN A 269 18.97 1.15 -11.40
C GLN A 269 17.73 1.91 -11.90
N GLN A 270 17.73 3.26 -11.89
CA GLN A 270 16.67 4.06 -12.50
C GLN A 270 16.70 4.00 -14.04
N ASN A 271 17.88 3.97 -14.65
CA ASN A 271 18.01 3.76 -16.10
C ASN A 271 17.71 2.32 -16.51
N GLN A 272 17.97 1.32 -15.66
CA GLN A 272 17.51 -0.06 -15.85
C GLN A 272 16.00 -0.16 -15.67
N ASN A 273 15.40 0.46 -14.65
CA ASN A 273 13.95 0.49 -14.47
C ASN A 273 13.22 1.23 -15.62
N GLN A 274 13.81 2.27 -16.22
CA GLN A 274 13.27 2.93 -17.41
C GLN A 274 13.48 2.11 -18.71
N GLN A 275 14.47 1.23 -18.75
CA GLN A 275 14.69 0.30 -19.87
C GLN A 275 13.87 -1.00 -19.73
N ASP A 276 13.59 -1.44 -18.50
CA ASP A 276 12.76 -2.59 -18.19
C ASP A 276 11.27 -2.24 -18.31
N GLN A 277 10.86 -1.01 -18.00
CA GLN A 277 9.51 -0.49 -18.34
C GLN A 277 9.29 -0.34 -19.86
N ASN A 278 10.34 -0.33 -20.68
CA ASN A 278 10.26 -0.27 -22.14
C ASN A 278 10.52 -1.63 -22.82
N LYS A 279 10.81 -2.70 -22.05
CA LYS A 279 11.01 -4.07 -22.58
C LYS A 279 9.86 -5.01 -22.28
N ASP A 280 8.87 -4.59 -21.48
CA ASP A 280 7.64 -5.32 -21.23
C ASP A 280 6.53 -4.98 -22.23
N GLN A 281 6.88 -4.91 -23.53
CA GLN A 281 5.91 -4.98 -24.63
C GLN A 281 5.75 -6.43 -25.11
N GLY A 282 5.79 -7.38 -24.18
CA GLY A 282 5.72 -8.81 -24.45
C GLY A 282 4.82 -9.51 -23.45
N GLN A 283 3.51 -9.40 -23.68
CA GLN A 283 2.40 -10.06 -22.97
C GLN A 283 2.08 -9.48 -21.58
N GLN A 284 1.50 -8.28 -21.57
CA GLN A 284 0.44 -7.97 -20.61
C GLN A 284 -0.60 -9.07 -20.70
N GLU A 285 -0.85 -9.81 -19.62
CA GLU A 285 -2.11 -10.55 -19.47
C GLU A 285 -3.24 -9.55 -19.73
N GLU A 286 -4.21 -9.91 -20.59
CA GLU A 286 -5.35 -9.05 -20.90
C GLU A 286 -6.14 -8.81 -19.61
N LEU A 287 -5.82 -7.75 -18.88
CA LEU A 287 -6.80 -7.06 -18.05
C LEU A 287 -7.91 -6.68 -19.02
N GLY A 288 -9.05 -7.37 -18.95
CA GLY A 288 -10.18 -7.09 -19.81
C GLY A 288 -10.47 -5.59 -19.81
N GLY A 289 -10.72 -5.01 -20.99
CA GLY A 289 -11.08 -3.60 -21.11
C GLY A 289 -12.30 -3.26 -20.24
N PRO A 290 -12.55 -1.97 -19.96
CA PRO A 290 -13.57 -1.51 -19.02
C PRO A 290 -14.93 -2.18 -19.27
N GLN A 291 -15.50 -2.75 -18.22
CA GLN A 291 -16.76 -3.49 -18.26
C GLN A 291 -17.84 -2.82 -17.41
N GLY A 292 -19.10 -2.97 -17.83
CA GLY A 292 -20.25 -2.49 -17.07
C GLY A 292 -20.40 -0.97 -17.02
N ALA A 293 -21.32 -0.49 -16.19
CA ALA A 293 -21.62 0.94 -16.04
C ALA A 293 -20.50 1.72 -15.34
N ASN A 294 -19.61 1.02 -14.64
CA ASN A 294 -18.61 1.58 -13.75
C ASN A 294 -17.20 1.47 -14.32
N GLU A 295 -17.07 1.03 -15.58
CA GLU A 295 -15.81 0.79 -16.25
C GLU A 295 -14.86 -0.16 -15.49
N GLU A 296 -15.42 -1.14 -14.78
CA GLU A 296 -14.65 -2.12 -13.97
C GLU A 296 -13.56 -2.79 -14.81
N VAL A 297 -12.37 -2.91 -14.21
CA VAL A 297 -11.19 -3.50 -14.84
C VAL A 297 -10.67 -4.62 -13.95
N GLY A 298 -10.20 -5.71 -14.57
CA GLY A 298 -9.55 -6.82 -13.89
C GLY A 298 -10.49 -7.76 -13.14
N ASP A 299 -9.95 -8.46 -12.15
CA ASP A 299 -10.58 -9.58 -11.45
C ASP A 299 -11.35 -9.14 -10.19
N ASN A 300 -11.78 -7.88 -10.12
CA ASN A 300 -12.58 -7.37 -9.00
C ASN A 300 -14.05 -7.79 -9.17
N ASP A 301 -14.45 -8.84 -8.46
CA ASP A 301 -15.79 -9.43 -8.53
C ASP A 301 -16.52 -9.45 -7.17
N GLY A 302 -17.83 -9.64 -7.22
CA GLY A 302 -18.73 -9.62 -6.05
C GLY A 302 -19.57 -8.34 -5.96
N GLU A 303 -20.53 -8.36 -5.04
CA GLU A 303 -21.42 -7.23 -4.78
C GLU A 303 -20.69 -6.15 -4.00
N ILE A 304 -20.67 -4.92 -4.51
CA ILE A 304 -20.13 -3.75 -3.79
C ILE A 304 -20.99 -3.49 -2.56
N ILE A 305 -20.36 -3.39 -1.40
CA ILE A 305 -20.99 -2.97 -0.14
C ILE A 305 -20.69 -1.50 0.08
N GLU A 306 -21.76 -0.70 0.13
CA GLU A 306 -21.68 0.69 0.54
C GLU A 306 -21.37 0.80 2.05
N PRO A 307 -20.54 1.76 2.48
CA PRO A 307 -20.45 2.09 3.90
C PRO A 307 -21.79 2.59 4.45
N GLU A 308 -22.23 2.02 5.57
CA GLU A 308 -23.40 2.53 6.32
C GLU A 308 -23.16 3.95 6.83
N SER A 309 -21.92 4.30 7.14
CA SER A 309 -21.53 5.67 7.46
C SER A 309 -20.10 5.97 7.04
N ALA A 310 -19.88 7.23 6.63
CA ALA A 310 -18.57 7.80 6.34
C ALA A 310 -18.41 9.10 7.15
N THR A 311 -17.40 9.13 8.01
CA THR A 311 -17.09 10.29 8.85
C THR A 311 -15.76 10.90 8.40
N LEU A 312 -15.81 12.13 7.88
CA LEU A 312 -14.63 12.89 7.49
C LEU A 312 -14.27 13.87 8.60
N LYS A 313 -13.29 13.51 9.44
CA LYS A 313 -12.97 14.26 10.65
C LYS A 313 -11.55 14.82 10.65
N PHE A 314 -11.44 16.12 10.82
CA PHE A 314 -10.17 16.82 10.97
C PHE A 314 -9.83 17.04 12.44
N ILE A 315 -8.62 16.65 12.85
CA ILE A 315 -8.10 16.81 14.22
C ILE A 315 -6.67 17.36 14.22
N GLY A 316 -6.12 17.65 15.41
CA GLY A 316 -4.73 18.11 15.53
C GLY A 316 -3.64 17.06 15.28
N GLY A 317 -3.97 15.76 15.26
CA GLY A 317 -3.01 14.67 15.03
C GLY A 317 -1.83 14.67 16.02
N GLY A 318 -2.09 15.00 17.29
CA GLY A 318 -1.09 15.14 18.34
C GLY A 318 -0.51 16.55 18.51
N ALA A 319 -0.70 17.45 17.54
CA ALA A 319 -0.28 18.84 17.66
C ALA A 319 -1.22 19.66 18.55
N GLN A 320 -0.69 20.63 19.30
CA GLN A 320 -1.49 21.59 20.08
C GLN A 320 -2.17 22.64 19.21
N ASN A 321 -1.55 22.97 18.07
CA ASN A 321 -2.09 23.89 17.07
C ASN A 321 -1.73 23.37 15.69
N VAL A 322 -2.58 23.67 14.72
CA VAL A 322 -2.37 23.39 13.31
C VAL A 322 -2.46 24.66 12.48
N VAL A 323 -1.82 24.67 11.32
CA VAL A 323 -1.95 25.70 10.30
C VAL A 323 -2.82 25.20 9.14
N ALA A 324 -3.38 26.12 8.35
CA ALA A 324 -4.22 25.76 7.21
C ALA A 324 -3.50 24.84 6.21
N MET A 325 -4.20 23.81 5.73
CA MET A 325 -3.76 23.09 4.52
C MET A 325 -3.86 24.03 3.32
N PRO A 326 -2.86 24.05 2.41
CA PRO A 326 -2.96 24.83 1.18
C PRO A 326 -4.01 24.23 0.25
N LEU A 327 -4.65 25.10 -0.55
CA LEU A 327 -5.54 24.69 -1.62
C LEU A 327 -4.77 23.81 -2.63
N GLY A 328 -5.36 22.70 -3.03
CA GLY A 328 -4.78 21.73 -3.95
C GLY A 328 -3.80 20.74 -3.31
N LEU A 329 -3.68 20.72 -1.97
CA LEU A 329 -2.89 19.69 -1.28
C LEU A 329 -3.45 18.30 -1.60
N LYS A 330 -2.60 17.41 -2.11
CA LYS A 330 -2.93 16.00 -2.38
C LYS A 330 -2.28 15.12 -1.32
N ILE A 331 -2.98 14.12 -0.81
CA ILE A 331 -2.45 13.25 0.23
C ILE A 331 -2.87 11.81 -0.06
N LEU A 332 -1.90 10.89 0.01
CA LEU A 332 -2.13 9.45 -0.05
C LEU A 332 -2.01 8.83 1.36
N TYR A 333 -2.95 7.98 1.74
CA TYR A 333 -2.88 7.06 2.88
C TYR A 333 -2.72 5.62 2.37
N GLY A 334 -1.97 4.78 3.09
CA GLY A 334 -1.77 3.38 2.70
C GLY A 334 -0.93 3.22 1.42
N ASP A 335 -1.02 2.04 0.79
CA ASP A 335 -0.31 1.73 -0.46
C ASP A 335 -1.05 0.68 -1.28
N ALA A 336 -1.66 1.11 -2.39
CA ALA A 336 -2.40 0.24 -3.29
C ALA A 336 -1.56 -0.86 -3.95
N LYS A 337 -0.22 -0.77 -3.93
CA LYS A 337 0.71 -1.71 -4.55
C LYS A 337 1.75 -2.24 -3.57
N GLN A 338 1.33 -2.53 -2.33
CA GLN A 338 2.26 -2.91 -1.26
C GLN A 338 3.09 -4.17 -1.57
N SER A 339 2.58 -5.12 -2.36
CA SER A 339 3.34 -6.31 -2.76
C SER A 339 4.54 -5.94 -3.64
N THR A 340 4.41 -4.88 -4.44
CA THR A 340 5.49 -4.33 -5.28
C THR A 340 6.38 -3.35 -4.51
N ASN A 341 5.77 -2.42 -3.77
CA ASN A 341 6.47 -1.32 -3.09
C ASN A 341 7.11 -1.72 -1.75
N GLY A 342 6.70 -2.86 -1.21
CA GLY A 342 7.01 -3.30 0.15
C GLY A 342 6.13 -2.64 1.22
N PRO A 343 6.19 -3.12 2.47
CA PRO A 343 5.21 -2.80 3.51
C PRO A 343 5.37 -1.40 4.14
N LYS A 344 6.31 -0.58 3.66
CA LYS A 344 6.69 0.69 4.31
C LYS A 344 5.53 1.69 4.38
N ASN A 345 4.72 1.75 3.32
CA ASN A 345 3.63 2.70 3.19
C ASN A 345 2.26 2.08 3.52
N ALA A 346 2.15 0.75 3.51
CA ALA A 346 0.97 0.04 3.98
C ALA A 346 0.72 0.36 5.46
N ARG A 347 -0.55 0.48 5.85
CA ARG A 347 -0.96 0.86 7.20
C ARG A 347 -2.06 -0.07 7.71
N PRO A 348 -2.01 -0.52 8.97
CA PRO A 348 -3.17 -1.09 9.62
C PRO A 348 -4.30 -0.06 9.65
N SER A 349 -5.41 -0.36 8.99
CA SER A 349 -6.59 0.51 8.86
C SER A 349 -7.87 -0.17 9.35
N TRP A 350 -7.88 -1.48 9.54
CA TRP A 350 -9.09 -2.24 9.82
C TRP A 350 -9.33 -2.47 11.30
N THR A 351 -10.59 -2.43 11.72
CA THR A 351 -11.05 -2.77 13.07
C THR A 351 -12.55 -3.09 13.07
N CYS A 352 -13.14 -3.16 14.26
CA CYS A 352 -14.58 -3.24 14.45
C CYS A 352 -15.05 -2.11 15.35
N THR A 353 -16.29 -1.66 15.16
CA THR A 353 -16.92 -0.69 16.07
C THR A 353 -16.89 -1.21 17.51
N GLY A 354 -16.46 -0.37 18.46
CA GLY A 354 -16.21 -0.73 19.86
C GLY A 354 -14.82 -1.33 20.13
N PHE A 355 -13.96 -1.50 19.11
CA PHE A 355 -12.59 -1.99 19.19
C PHE A 355 -11.59 -0.99 18.59
N GLU A 356 -11.92 0.30 18.57
CA GLU A 356 -11.11 1.35 17.95
C GLU A 356 -9.78 1.60 18.68
N ASP A 357 -9.56 0.96 19.84
CA ASP A 357 -8.29 0.94 20.55
C ASP A 357 -7.20 0.13 19.82
N ARG A 358 -7.58 -0.66 18.81
CA ARG A 358 -6.68 -1.47 17.99
C ARG A 358 -7.01 -1.35 16.51
N LEU A 359 -5.97 -1.44 15.69
CA LEU A 359 -6.05 -1.57 14.24
C LEU A 359 -5.26 -2.80 13.81
N THR A 360 -5.68 -3.42 12.70
CA THR A 360 -5.03 -4.56 12.07
C THR A 360 -4.87 -4.33 10.57
N ASP A 361 -3.90 -5.01 9.98
CA ASP A 361 -3.61 -5.09 8.56
C ASP A 361 -4.28 -6.30 7.90
N LYS A 362 -5.36 -6.79 8.52
CA LYS A 362 -6.15 -7.97 8.14
C LYS A 362 -7.63 -7.63 8.18
N TYR A 363 -8.43 -8.34 7.41
CA TYR A 363 -9.89 -8.28 7.47
C TYR A 363 -10.38 -8.75 8.85
N PRO A 364 -11.08 -7.91 9.63
CA PRO A 364 -11.57 -8.27 10.93
C PRO A 364 -12.82 -9.15 10.84
N ILE A 365 -12.88 -10.14 11.73
CA ILE A 365 -14.11 -10.84 12.08
C ILE A 365 -14.58 -10.21 13.40
N CYS A 366 -15.73 -9.54 13.34
CA CYS A 366 -16.26 -8.74 14.42
C CYS A 366 -17.13 -9.57 15.39
N PRO A 367 -17.16 -9.22 16.68
CA PRO A 367 -18.12 -9.78 17.62
C PRO A 367 -19.55 -9.38 17.25
N GLN A 368 -20.52 -10.18 17.69
CA GLN A 368 -21.94 -9.85 17.52
C GLN A 368 -22.26 -8.45 18.06
N GLY A 369 -22.97 -7.66 17.26
CA GLY A 369 -23.32 -6.26 17.56
C GLY A 369 -22.23 -5.24 17.20
N SER A 370 -21.04 -5.68 16.78
CA SER A 370 -20.01 -4.81 16.19
C SER A 370 -20.02 -4.91 14.66
N LYS A 371 -19.66 -3.82 14.00
CA LYS A 371 -19.58 -3.71 12.53
C LYS A 371 -18.13 -3.62 12.07
N VAL A 372 -17.87 -4.00 10.83
CA VAL A 372 -16.55 -3.84 10.20
C VAL A 372 -16.29 -2.34 10.03
N GLU A 373 -15.10 -1.90 10.41
CA GLU A 373 -14.72 -0.49 10.36
C GLU A 373 -13.33 -0.30 9.74
N ARG A 374 -13.19 0.72 8.88
CA ARG A 374 -11.90 1.22 8.40
C ARG A 374 -11.64 2.61 8.99
N ILE A 375 -10.41 2.84 9.46
CA ILE A 375 -9.94 4.13 9.97
C ILE A 375 -8.66 4.52 9.23
N HIS A 376 -8.78 5.47 8.30
CA HIS A 376 -7.67 6.03 7.54
C HIS A 376 -7.25 7.37 8.16
N ALA A 377 -6.16 7.35 8.91
CA ALA A 377 -5.58 8.55 9.51
C ALA A 377 -4.43 9.07 8.66
N PHE A 378 -4.65 10.17 7.93
CA PHE A 378 -3.70 10.72 6.95
C PHE A 378 -2.45 11.32 7.62
N PRO A 379 -1.34 11.48 6.88
CA PRO A 379 -0.20 12.27 7.35
C PRO A 379 -0.60 13.74 7.56
N ASN A 380 0.04 14.41 8.51
CA ASN A 380 -0.36 15.74 8.99
C ASN A 380 0.81 16.71 9.19
N CYS A 381 2.00 16.35 8.72
CA CYS A 381 3.17 17.22 8.69
C CYS A 381 3.44 17.62 7.25
N TRP A 382 3.11 18.85 6.89
CA TRP A 382 3.30 19.41 5.55
C TRP A 382 4.60 20.19 5.45
N ASP A 383 5.34 20.09 4.35
CA ASP A 383 6.66 20.73 4.15
C ASP A 383 6.62 22.27 4.11
N GLY A 384 5.42 22.86 4.11
CA GLY A 384 5.22 24.30 4.14
C GLY A 384 5.30 24.97 2.77
N LYS A 385 5.49 24.21 1.68
CA LYS A 385 5.71 24.72 0.34
C LYS A 385 4.88 24.02 -0.74
N ASN A 386 4.95 22.70 -0.84
CA ASN A 386 4.47 21.95 -2.01
C ASN A 386 3.10 21.33 -1.74
N THR A 387 2.16 21.49 -2.68
CA THR A 387 0.85 20.84 -2.59
C THR A 387 0.86 19.39 -3.08
N ASP A 388 1.96 18.99 -3.74
CA ASP A 388 2.23 17.64 -4.18
C ASP A 388 3.74 17.46 -4.39
N SER A 389 4.23 16.23 -4.45
CA SER A 389 5.62 15.89 -4.77
C SER A 389 5.67 14.85 -5.89
N ALA A 390 6.83 14.70 -6.53
CA ALA A 390 6.97 13.72 -7.62
C ALA A 390 6.67 12.27 -7.21
N ASP A 391 6.79 11.96 -5.92
CA ASP A 391 6.45 10.68 -5.31
C ASP A 391 5.10 10.70 -4.55
N HIS A 392 4.35 11.81 -4.63
CA HIS A 392 3.08 12.08 -3.94
C HIS A 392 3.09 11.92 -2.41
N ARG A 393 4.28 11.81 -1.79
CA ARG A 393 4.42 11.44 -0.37
C ARG A 393 5.45 12.28 0.38
N SER A 394 6.53 12.73 -0.24
CA SER A 394 7.60 13.45 0.48
C SER A 394 7.22 14.86 0.95
N HIS A 395 6.22 15.50 0.32
CA HIS A 395 5.75 16.84 0.71
C HIS A 395 4.86 16.82 1.98
N ILE A 396 4.33 15.66 2.38
CA ILE A 396 3.51 15.51 3.58
C ILE A 396 3.72 14.15 4.26
N VAL A 397 4.14 14.19 5.52
CA VAL A 397 4.57 13.01 6.27
C VAL A 397 3.82 12.89 7.60
N PHE A 398 3.94 11.74 8.25
CA PHE A 398 3.35 11.52 9.56
C PHE A 398 4.14 12.25 10.65
N ALA A 399 3.43 12.79 11.64
CA ALA A 399 4.04 13.19 12.90
C ALA A 399 4.58 11.97 13.67
N ASP A 400 5.50 12.21 14.59
CA ASP A 400 5.94 11.17 15.53
C ASP A 400 4.85 10.82 16.57
N GLN A 401 5.14 9.87 17.47
CA GLN A 401 4.21 9.43 18.53
C GLN A 401 3.88 10.52 19.57
N GLN A 402 4.56 11.67 19.51
CA GLN A 402 4.33 12.84 20.33
C GLN A 402 3.60 13.95 19.55
N GLY A 403 3.25 13.73 18.28
CA GLY A 403 2.59 14.70 17.43
C GLY A 403 3.53 15.76 16.83
N LYS A 404 4.84 15.56 16.92
CA LYS A 404 5.84 16.52 16.42
C LYS A 404 6.20 16.22 14.97
N CYS A 405 6.26 17.27 14.16
CA CYS A 405 6.72 17.18 12.78
C CYS A 405 8.24 17.18 12.65
N PRO A 406 8.78 16.56 11.59
CA PRO A 406 10.18 16.72 11.21
C PRO A 406 10.58 18.19 11.03
N GLN A 407 11.87 18.48 11.12
CA GLN A 407 12.37 19.85 10.96
C GLN A 407 11.97 20.41 9.58
N GLY A 408 11.43 21.64 9.58
CA GLY A 408 10.96 22.34 8.38
C GLY A 408 9.50 22.07 8.04
N PHE A 409 8.90 21.02 8.59
CA PHE A 409 7.49 20.70 8.38
C PHE A 409 6.59 21.41 9.41
N LYS A 410 5.33 21.64 9.02
CA LYS A 410 4.29 22.30 9.80
C LYS A 410 3.15 21.33 10.06
N ASN A 411 2.62 21.33 11.27
CA ASN A 411 1.40 20.59 11.58
C ASN A 411 0.21 21.23 10.86
N VAL A 412 -0.43 20.48 9.98
CA VAL A 412 -1.73 20.79 9.38
C VAL A 412 -2.80 19.91 10.04
N PRO A 413 -4.11 20.21 9.88
CA PRO A 413 -5.16 19.30 10.31
C PRO A 413 -4.92 17.88 9.78
N GLN A 414 -4.99 16.89 10.66
CA GLN A 414 -5.01 15.48 10.26
C GLN A 414 -6.43 15.10 9.87
N LEU A 415 -6.62 14.70 8.61
CA LEU A 415 -7.84 14.02 8.18
C LEU A 415 -7.86 12.59 8.74
N GLN A 416 -8.97 12.23 9.36
CA GLN A 416 -9.35 10.86 9.70
C GLN A 416 -10.65 10.54 8.97
N VAL A 417 -10.58 9.58 8.06
CA VAL A 417 -11.75 9.00 7.41
C VAL A 417 -12.10 7.73 8.17
N THR A 418 -13.35 7.65 8.64
CA THR A 418 -13.88 6.46 9.32
C THR A 418 -15.07 5.95 8.53
N LEU A 419 -14.98 4.69 8.08
CA LEU A 419 -15.97 4.02 7.25
C LEU A 419 -16.50 2.81 8.02
N VAL A 420 -17.80 2.74 8.23
CA VAL A 420 -18.46 1.62 8.92
C VAL A 420 -19.29 0.85 7.92
N TYR A 421 -19.15 -0.48 7.89
CA TYR A 421 -19.83 -1.35 6.95
C TYR A 421 -20.68 -2.39 7.67
N ASP A 422 -21.91 -2.58 7.20
CA ASP A 422 -22.83 -3.60 7.69
C ASP A 422 -22.58 -4.95 6.99
N VAL A 423 -21.34 -5.46 7.10
CA VAL A 423 -20.99 -6.77 6.53
C VAL A 423 -21.65 -7.87 7.36
N PRO A 424 -22.51 -8.74 6.78
CA PRO A 424 -23.20 -9.78 7.53
C PRO A 424 -22.24 -10.71 8.30
N GLN A 425 -22.64 -11.15 9.48
CA GLN A 425 -21.76 -11.95 10.34
C GLN A 425 -21.32 -13.25 9.65
N ASP A 426 -22.23 -13.93 8.96
CA ASP A 426 -21.93 -15.15 8.21
C ASP A 426 -20.90 -14.90 7.09
N VAL A 427 -21.01 -13.79 6.36
CA VAL A 427 -20.02 -13.37 5.36
C VAL A 427 -18.64 -13.16 6.00
N GLN A 428 -18.56 -12.52 7.18
CA GLN A 428 -17.29 -12.36 7.89
C GLN A 428 -16.70 -13.70 8.34
N GLN A 429 -17.52 -14.59 8.91
CA GLN A 429 -17.07 -15.91 9.40
C GLN A 429 -16.63 -16.83 8.26
N ASN A 430 -17.30 -16.73 7.12
CA ASN A 430 -16.97 -17.46 5.89
C ASN A 430 -15.84 -16.78 5.09
N LYS A 431 -15.37 -15.61 5.52
CA LYS A 431 -14.25 -14.87 4.92
C LYS A 431 -14.53 -14.43 3.47
N GLN A 432 -15.74 -13.95 3.28
CA GLN A 432 -16.35 -13.69 1.97
C GLN A 432 -16.42 -12.20 1.61
N TYR A 433 -15.60 -11.36 2.24
CA TYR A 433 -15.52 -9.94 1.88
C TYR A 433 -14.07 -9.52 1.63
N LYS A 434 -13.87 -8.60 0.69
CA LYS A 434 -12.55 -8.23 0.20
C LYS A 434 -12.53 -6.78 -0.28
N VAL A 435 -11.39 -6.11 -0.17
CA VAL A 435 -11.18 -4.79 -0.73
C VAL A 435 -10.86 -4.91 -2.22
N ASP A 436 -11.37 -3.99 -3.03
CA ASP A 436 -10.97 -3.84 -4.42
C ASP A 436 -9.47 -3.50 -4.51
N ALA A 437 -8.76 -4.14 -5.43
CA ALA A 437 -7.32 -4.01 -5.54
C ALA A 437 -6.82 -4.29 -6.97
N PHE A 438 -5.56 -3.94 -7.21
CA PHE A 438 -4.81 -4.48 -8.36
C PHE A 438 -4.77 -6.02 -8.27
N ALA A 439 -4.86 -6.70 -9.41
CA ALA A 439 -4.85 -8.17 -9.47
C ALA A 439 -3.63 -8.78 -8.74
N GLN A 440 -2.46 -8.14 -8.84
CA GLN A 440 -1.22 -8.60 -8.21
C GLN A 440 -1.25 -8.51 -6.66
N GLU A 441 -2.20 -7.79 -6.09
CA GLU A 441 -2.38 -7.74 -4.64
C GLU A 441 -3.28 -8.86 -4.12
N GLU A 442 -3.98 -9.61 -5.00
CA GLU A 442 -4.85 -10.74 -4.61
C GLU A 442 -5.83 -10.37 -3.48
N HIS A 443 -6.37 -9.15 -3.53
CA HIS A 443 -7.21 -8.56 -2.48
C HIS A 443 -6.59 -8.58 -1.07
N ASN A 444 -5.28 -8.47 -0.96
CA ASN A 444 -4.59 -8.39 0.31
C ASN A 444 -5.01 -7.11 1.06
N PRO A 445 -5.52 -7.18 2.30
CA PRO A 445 -6.01 -6.02 3.05
C PRO A 445 -4.94 -4.95 3.32
N ARG A 446 -3.65 -5.27 3.13
CA ARG A 446 -2.56 -4.28 3.20
C ARG A 446 -2.53 -3.33 2.00
N SER A 447 -3.16 -3.67 0.89
CA SER A 447 -3.33 -2.78 -0.26
C SER A 447 -4.38 -1.69 -0.01
N ASP A 448 -5.05 -1.74 1.15
CA ASP A 448 -5.99 -0.70 1.55
C ASP A 448 -5.31 0.69 1.57
N HIS A 449 -6.01 1.67 1.04
CA HIS A 449 -5.54 3.03 0.85
C HIS A 449 -6.73 4.00 0.83
N ASP A 450 -6.42 5.30 0.89
CA ASP A 450 -7.40 6.37 0.80
C ASP A 450 -6.67 7.62 0.30
N ASP A 451 -7.35 8.40 -0.53
CA ASP A 451 -6.78 9.49 -1.28
C ASP A 451 -7.61 10.76 -1.08
N PHE A 452 -6.91 11.87 -0.85
CA PHE A 452 -7.53 13.14 -0.53
C PHE A 452 -6.93 14.27 -1.36
N ALA A 453 -7.80 15.06 -1.99
CA ALA A 453 -7.42 16.33 -2.63
C ALA A 453 -8.18 17.49 -1.98
N ASN A 454 -7.45 18.35 -1.27
CA ASN A 454 -8.01 19.51 -0.58
C ASN A 454 -8.41 20.62 -1.57
N VAL A 455 -9.72 20.86 -1.69
CA VAL A 455 -10.31 21.95 -2.48
C VAL A 455 -11.19 22.86 -1.59
N MET A 456 -11.06 22.74 -0.27
CA MET A 456 -11.76 23.62 0.66
C MET A 456 -11.48 25.09 0.38
N SER A 457 -12.54 25.90 0.36
CA SER A 457 -12.37 27.36 0.29
C SER A 457 -11.59 27.89 1.49
N LYS A 458 -10.95 29.05 1.33
CA LYS A 458 -10.24 29.73 2.44
C LYS A 458 -11.14 29.94 3.67
N GLN A 459 -12.45 30.13 3.46
CA GLN A 459 -13.41 30.31 4.54
C GLN A 459 -13.64 29.00 5.31
N ILE A 460 -13.87 27.89 4.62
CA ILE A 460 -14.04 26.56 5.24
C ILE A 460 -12.76 26.18 6.00
N MET A 461 -11.60 26.26 5.34
CA MET A 461 -10.31 25.94 5.96
C MET A 461 -10.02 26.82 7.19
N GLY A 462 -10.38 28.11 7.13
CA GLY A 462 -10.27 29.02 8.28
C GLY A 462 -11.15 28.60 9.46
N ARG A 463 -12.41 28.23 9.23
CA ARG A 463 -13.31 27.72 10.28
C ARG A 463 -12.80 26.41 10.87
N LEU A 464 -12.33 25.50 10.03
CA LEU A 464 -11.73 24.22 10.42
C LEU A 464 -10.54 24.42 11.36
N VAL A 465 -9.54 25.21 10.93
CA VAL A 465 -8.34 25.49 11.75
C VAL A 465 -8.71 26.18 13.06
N ASN A 466 -9.59 27.18 13.01
CA ASN A 466 -10.05 27.88 14.20
C ASN A 466 -10.77 26.94 15.18
N CYS A 467 -11.58 26.02 14.67
CA CYS A 467 -12.28 25.04 15.50
C CYS A 467 -11.28 24.13 16.25
N ILE A 468 -10.31 23.56 15.52
CA ILE A 468 -9.27 22.71 16.10
C ILE A 468 -8.45 23.47 17.15
N ASN A 469 -7.90 24.63 16.78
CA ASN A 469 -7.00 25.40 17.64
C ASN A 469 -7.71 26.01 18.87
N SER A 470 -9.02 26.24 18.79
CA SER A 470 -9.81 26.72 19.94
C SER A 470 -10.33 25.60 20.84
N GLY A 471 -10.02 24.34 20.54
CA GLY A 471 -10.44 23.19 21.35
C GLY A 471 -11.93 22.84 21.21
N LYS A 472 -12.62 23.34 20.18
CA LYS A 472 -14.06 23.13 19.96
C LYS A 472 -14.33 21.90 19.11
N VAL A 473 -15.51 21.30 19.30
CA VAL A 473 -16.03 20.27 18.40
C VAL A 473 -17.04 20.92 17.47
N CYS A 474 -16.73 20.96 16.19
CA CYS A 474 -17.58 21.50 15.14
C CYS A 474 -17.95 20.40 14.15
N ALA A 475 -19.11 20.56 13.51
CA ALA A 475 -19.56 19.74 12.39
C ALA A 475 -20.30 20.66 11.42
N GLU A 476 -20.07 20.49 10.12
CA GLU A 476 -20.72 21.26 9.06
C GLU A 476 -21.19 20.37 7.91
#